data_AF-A0A090S6Q8-F1
#
_entry.id   AF-A0A090S6Q8-F1
#
_cell.length_a   1.000
_cell.length_b   1.000
_cell.length_c   1.000
_cell.angle_alpha   90.00
_cell.angle_beta   90.00
_cell.angle_gamma   90.00
#
_symmetry.space_group_name_H-M   'P 1'
#
loop_
_entity.id
_entity.type
_entity.pdbx_description
1 polymer ?
#
loop_
_entity_poly.entity_id
_entity_poly.type
_entity_poly.pdbx_seq_one_letter_code
_entity_poly.pdbx_strand_id
1 'polypeptide(L)'
;MTRIFTHLLLLSLFTFSLPSWALFGDSNSNSAFAPSSPNTFVTVDEAFPMNAYQQGDRVFIDWQVKQDYYLYQQRLSFSGENVTLGDITMEDGEPIMMSFSAT
;
A
#
# COMPACT_ATOMS: atom_id res chain seq x y z
N MET A 1 -45.05 15.04 -44.99
CA MET A 1 -44.36 13.79 -44.59
C MET A 1 -42.94 14.00 -44.10
N THR A 2 -42.17 14.98 -44.59
CA THR A 2 -40.77 15.25 -44.17
C THR A 2 -40.60 15.77 -42.73
N ARG A 3 -41.55 16.56 -42.21
CA ARG A 3 -41.48 17.11 -40.83
C ARG A 3 -41.56 16.04 -39.72
N ILE A 4 -42.38 15.02 -39.92
CA ILE A 4 -42.51 13.91 -38.97
C ILE A 4 -41.24 13.06 -38.97
N PHE A 5 -40.64 12.86 -40.15
CA PHE A 5 -39.38 12.14 -40.29
C PHE A 5 -38.22 12.86 -39.57
N THR A 6 -38.14 14.19 -39.66
CA THR A 6 -37.11 14.97 -38.94
C THR A 6 -37.27 14.92 -37.42
N HIS A 7 -38.50 14.87 -36.91
CA HIS A 7 -38.72 14.73 -35.46
C HIS A 7 -38.38 13.31 -34.97
N LEU A 8 -38.68 12.28 -35.76
CA LEU A 8 -38.37 10.89 -35.44
C LEU A 8 -36.85 10.63 -35.45
N LEU A 9 -36.14 11.28 -36.38
CA LEU A 9 -34.68 11.27 -36.43
C LEU A 9 -34.07 11.98 -35.21
N LEU A 10 -34.58 13.17 -34.83
CA LEU A 10 -34.10 13.89 -33.64
C LEU A 10 -34.37 13.13 -32.32
N LEU A 11 -35.49 12.40 -32.22
CA LEU A 11 -35.83 11.62 -31.02
C LEU A 11 -34.88 10.42 -30.83
N SER A 12 -34.45 9.78 -31.93
CA SER A 12 -33.46 8.69 -31.93
C SER A 12 -32.07 9.13 -31.44
N LEU A 13 -31.63 10.33 -31.83
CA LEU A 13 -30.34 10.86 -31.35
C LEU A 13 -30.33 11.14 -29.84
N PHE A 14 -31.49 11.42 -29.23
CA PHE A 14 -31.57 11.71 -27.79
C PHE A 14 -31.51 10.44 -26.93
N THR A 15 -32.02 9.31 -27.43
CA THR A 15 -32.02 8.04 -26.69
C THR A 15 -30.67 7.32 -26.70
N PHE A 16 -29.73 7.73 -27.56
CA PHE A 16 -28.36 7.21 -27.57
C PHE A 16 -27.45 7.82 -26.51
N SER A 17 -27.91 8.83 -25.77
CA SER A 17 -27.19 9.37 -24.61
C SER A 17 -27.47 8.51 -23.37
N LEU A 18 -26.82 7.35 -23.30
CA LEU A 18 -26.73 6.61 -22.04
C LEU A 18 -25.92 7.47 -21.05
N PRO A 19 -26.40 7.76 -19.83
CA PRO A 19 -25.55 8.32 -18.80
C PRO A 19 -24.39 7.35 -18.56
N SER A 20 -23.17 7.86 -18.62
CA SER A 20 -21.99 7.15 -18.12
C SER A 20 -22.16 6.97 -16.61
N TRP A 21 -22.67 5.81 -16.19
CA TRP A 21 -22.70 5.43 -14.77
C TRP A 21 -21.26 5.16 -14.36
N ALA A 22 -20.60 6.18 -13.83
CA ALA A 22 -19.28 6.04 -13.26
C ALA A 22 -19.41 5.40 -11.87
N LEU A 23 -19.17 4.08 -11.81
CA LEU A 23 -19.05 3.33 -10.55
C LEU A 23 -17.65 3.59 -9.98
N PHE A 24 -17.52 4.61 -9.14
CA PHE A 24 -16.30 4.86 -8.39
C PHE A 24 -16.31 4.06 -7.10
N GLY A 25 -15.41 3.08 -7.01
CA GLY A 25 -14.94 2.54 -5.74
C GLY A 25 -15.78 1.39 -5.18
N ASP A 26 -15.52 0.18 -5.67
CA ASP A 26 -15.56 -0.99 -4.81
C ASP A 26 -14.15 -1.60 -4.80
N SER A 27 -13.54 -1.65 -3.61
CA SER A 27 -12.13 -1.97 -3.35
C SER A 27 -11.73 -3.39 -3.75
N ASN A 28 -12.67 -4.19 -4.25
CA ASN A 28 -12.51 -5.61 -4.54
C ASN A 28 -12.77 -5.98 -6.02
N SER A 29 -12.85 -5.00 -6.93
CA SER A 29 -13.00 -5.26 -8.36
C SER A 29 -11.81 -4.72 -9.15
N ASN A 30 -11.13 -5.61 -9.88
CA ASN A 30 -10.02 -5.25 -10.78
C ASN A 30 -10.51 -4.25 -11.83
N SER A 31 -10.07 -3.00 -11.70
CA SER A 31 -10.32 -1.94 -12.66
C SER A 31 -9.74 -2.32 -14.03
N ALA A 32 -10.59 -2.34 -15.06
CA ALA A 32 -10.19 -2.62 -16.44
C ALA A 32 -9.25 -1.56 -17.06
N PHE A 33 -9.06 -0.43 -16.37
CA PHE A 33 -8.15 0.65 -16.76
C PHE A 33 -7.00 0.85 -15.76
N ALA A 34 -6.94 0.06 -14.68
CA ALA A 34 -5.75 0.04 -13.86
C ALA A 34 -4.64 -0.67 -14.65
N PRO A 35 -3.41 -0.13 -14.68
CA PRO A 35 -2.29 -0.91 -15.19
C PRO A 35 -2.26 -2.23 -14.41
N SER A 36 -2.18 -3.35 -15.12
CA SER A 36 -1.95 -4.68 -14.54
C SER A 36 -0.54 -4.78 -13.97
N SER A 37 -0.14 -3.81 -13.15
CA SER A 37 0.98 -4.01 -12.26
C SER A 37 0.50 -4.96 -11.18
N PRO A 38 1.24 -6.02 -10.87
CA PRO A 38 1.02 -6.70 -9.60
C PRO A 38 1.05 -5.61 -8.52
N ASN A 39 0.10 -5.63 -7.59
CA ASN A 39 0.12 -4.72 -6.45
C ASN A 39 1.41 -4.99 -5.66
N THR A 40 2.49 -4.31 -6.00
CA THR A 40 3.84 -4.54 -5.45
C THR A 40 3.94 -4.01 -4.02
N PHE A 41 3.00 -3.16 -3.61
CA PHE A 41 2.96 -2.62 -2.26
C PHE A 41 2.11 -3.52 -1.37
N VAL A 42 2.80 -4.32 -0.56
CA VAL A 42 2.17 -5.02 0.57
C VAL A 42 1.93 -4.05 1.72
N THR A 43 1.06 -4.44 2.65
CA THR A 43 0.83 -3.67 3.88
C THR A 43 2.08 -3.65 4.78
N VAL A 44 2.12 -2.73 5.74
CA VAL A 44 3.27 -2.61 6.67
C VAL A 44 3.48 -3.91 7.45
N ASP A 45 2.38 -4.50 7.97
CA ASP A 45 2.44 -5.74 8.75
C ASP A 45 2.89 -6.95 7.91
N GLU A 46 2.63 -6.93 6.60
CA GLU A 46 3.12 -7.94 5.65
C GLU A 46 4.57 -7.73 5.22
N ALA A 47 5.03 -6.47 5.14
CA ALA A 47 6.41 -6.13 4.81
C ALA A 47 7.36 -6.34 5.98
N PHE A 48 6.88 -6.07 7.19
CA PHE A 48 7.67 -6.10 8.43
C PHE A 48 6.95 -6.88 9.55
N PRO A 49 6.64 -8.17 9.36
CA PRO A 49 6.14 -9.02 10.44
C PRO A 49 7.07 -8.96 11.66
N MET A 50 6.53 -8.54 12.80
CA MET A 50 7.27 -8.44 14.07
C MET A 50 6.83 -9.55 15.01
N ASN A 51 7.79 -10.26 15.60
CA ASN A 51 7.52 -11.13 16.75
C ASN A 51 8.29 -10.64 17.97
N ALA A 52 7.75 -10.98 19.13
CA ALA A 52 8.38 -10.72 20.41
C ALA A 52 8.27 -11.95 21.30
N TYR A 53 9.37 -12.28 21.96
CA TYR A 53 9.45 -13.40 22.90
C TYR A 53 10.12 -12.96 24.19
N GLN A 54 9.53 -13.29 25.33
CA GLN A 54 10.08 -12.96 26.64
C GLN A 54 10.68 -14.18 27.31
N GLN A 55 11.90 -14.02 27.83
CA GLN A 55 12.59 -15.00 28.65
C GLN A 55 13.09 -14.32 29.93
N GLY A 56 12.36 -14.50 31.03
CA GLY A 56 12.66 -13.84 32.29
C GLY A 56 12.51 -12.31 32.19
N ASP A 57 13.59 -11.59 32.46
CA ASP A 57 13.71 -10.13 32.39
C ASP A 57 14.13 -9.62 31.01
N ARG A 58 14.35 -10.50 30.03
CA ARG A 58 14.75 -10.15 28.67
C ARG A 58 13.61 -10.32 27.69
N VAL A 59 13.42 -9.32 26.82
CA VAL A 59 12.53 -9.38 25.67
C VAL A 59 13.37 -9.44 24.41
N PHE A 60 13.13 -10.45 23.58
CA PHE A 60 13.68 -10.59 22.24
C PHE A 60 12.63 -10.10 21.24
N ILE A 61 13.06 -9.30 20.28
CA ILE A 61 12.22 -8.76 19.21
C ILE A 61 12.88 -9.13 17.88
N ASP A 62 12.12 -9.76 16.99
CA ASP A 62 12.57 -10.09 15.63
C ASP A 62 11.61 -9.52 14.58
N TRP A 63 12.19 -9.10 13.46
CA TRP A 63 11.44 -8.70 12.27
C TRP A 63 11.79 -9.62 11.10
N GLN A 64 10.78 -10.29 10.54
CA GLN A 64 10.93 -11.15 9.36
C GLN A 64 10.71 -10.33 8.09
N VAL A 65 11.62 -9.41 7.83
CA VAL A 65 11.48 -8.41 6.75
C VAL A 65 11.36 -9.10 5.39
N LYS A 66 10.34 -8.72 4.62
CA LYS A 66 10.09 -9.24 3.27
C LYS A 66 11.26 -8.89 2.34
N GLN A 67 11.53 -9.76 1.37
CA GLN A 67 12.51 -9.51 0.31
C GLN A 67 12.31 -8.13 -0.34
N ASP A 68 13.40 -7.40 -0.52
CA ASP A 68 13.47 -6.02 -1.07
C ASP A 68 12.90 -4.91 -0.16
N TYR A 69 12.65 -5.22 1.12
CA TYR A 69 12.32 -4.24 2.17
C TYR A 69 13.48 -4.15 3.18
N TYR A 70 13.60 -2.99 3.83
CA TYR A 70 14.68 -2.72 4.78
C TYR A 70 14.20 -1.86 5.94
N LEU A 71 14.72 -2.13 7.13
CA LEU A 71 14.52 -1.31 8.32
C LEU A 71 15.78 -0.47 8.59
N TYR A 72 15.58 0.80 8.92
CA TYR A 72 16.69 1.66 9.32
C TYR A 72 16.94 1.47 10.82
N GLN A 73 18.07 0.84 11.17
CA GLN A 73 18.46 0.60 12.57
C GLN A 73 18.40 1.88 13.43
N GLN A 74 18.84 3.01 12.88
CA GLN A 74 18.83 4.33 13.55
C GLN A 74 17.43 4.91 13.81
N ARG A 75 16.39 4.35 13.17
CA ARG A 75 14.99 4.78 13.35
C ARG A 75 14.23 3.89 14.33
N LEU A 76 14.84 2.82 14.83
CA LEU A 76 14.23 1.99 15.86
C LEU A 76 14.32 2.71 17.21
N SER A 77 13.17 2.79 17.89
CA SER A 77 13.05 3.36 19.22
C SER A 77 12.29 2.38 20.10
N PHE A 78 12.77 2.21 21.33
CA PHE A 78 12.21 1.26 22.28
C PHE A 78 11.78 2.02 23.54
N SER A 79 10.54 1.81 23.95
CA SER A 79 9.97 2.38 25.17
C SER A 79 9.09 1.34 25.84
N GLY A 80 9.08 1.33 27.17
CA GLY A 80 8.23 0.46 27.96
C GLY A 80 7.29 1.27 28.86
N GLU A 81 6.09 0.75 29.09
CA GLU A 81 5.14 1.33 30.02
C GLU A 81 5.28 0.63 31.38
N ASN A 82 5.41 1.39 32.47
CA ASN A 82 5.60 0.87 33.84
C ASN A 82 6.81 -0.06 34.01
N VAL A 83 7.83 0.04 33.15
CA VAL A 83 9.06 -0.76 33.23
C VAL A 83 10.28 0.12 32.97
N THR A 84 11.39 -0.23 33.59
CA THR A 84 12.70 0.38 33.27
C THR A 84 13.41 -0.52 32.27
N LEU A 85 13.73 0.02 31.10
CA LEU A 85 14.51 -0.71 30.10
C LEU A 85 15.99 -0.70 30.50
N GLY A 86 16.63 -1.86 30.42
CA GLY A 86 18.09 -1.98 30.52
C GLY A 86 18.77 -1.61 29.20
N ASP A 87 20.01 -2.06 29.05
CA ASP A 87 20.78 -1.84 27.82
C ASP A 87 20.13 -2.53 26.61
N ILE A 88 19.88 -1.76 25.56
CA ILE A 88 19.33 -2.28 24.31
C ILE A 88 20.48 -2.81 23.47
N THR A 89 20.46 -4.11 23.21
CA THR A 89 21.43 -4.77 22.31
C THR A 89 20.77 -4.99 20.95
N MET A 90 21.37 -4.48 19.89
CA MET A 90 20.93 -4.70 18.50
C MET A 90 22.10 -5.26 17.70
N GLU A 91 21.79 -6.11 16.72
CA GLU A 91 22.77 -6.52 15.72
C GLU A 91 23.06 -5.34 14.77
N ASP A 92 24.31 -5.22 14.34
CA ASP A 92 24.70 -4.21 13.36
C ASP A 92 24.04 -4.52 12.01
N GLY A 93 23.33 -3.54 11.47
CA GLY A 93 22.74 -3.64 10.14
C GLY A 93 23.78 -3.56 9.02
N GLU A 94 23.38 -3.95 7.81
CA GLU A 94 24.24 -3.79 6.63
C GLU A 94 24.31 -2.32 6.19
N PRO A 95 25.50 -1.79 5.84
CA PRO A 95 25.64 -0.43 5.35
C PRO A 95 25.05 -0.31 3.94
N ILE A 96 23.95 0.43 3.80
CA ILE A 96 23.35 0.73 2.50
C ILE A 96 23.99 2.00 1.93
N MET A 97 24.90 1.84 0.98
CA MET A 97 25.45 2.98 0.22
C MET A 97 24.46 3.37 -0.89
N MET A 98 23.52 4.26 -0.57
CA MET A 98 22.64 4.81 -1.61
C MET A 98 23.46 5.73 -2.52
N SER A 99 23.66 5.32 -3.77
CA SER A 99 24.21 6.21 -4.82
C SER A 99 23.18 7.29 -5.13
N PHE A 100 23.28 8.44 -4.46
CA PHE A 100 22.53 9.63 -4.82
C PHE A 100 23.18 10.29 -6.03
N SER A 101 22.63 10.09 -7.23
CA SER A 101 22.99 10.89 -8.39
C SER A 101 22.20 12.19 -8.36
N ALA A 102 22.82 13.27 -7.89
CA ALA A 102 22.32 14.62 -8.11
C ALA A 102 22.34 14.89 -9.62
N THR A 103 21.19 15.26 -10.20
CA THR A 103 21.08 15.88 -11.52
C THR A 103 21.03 17.38 -11.36
#